data_AF-A0A291PMC7-F1
#
_entry.id   AF-A0A291PMC7-F1
#
_cell.length_a   1.000
_cell.length_b   1.000
_cell.length_c   1.000
_cell.angle_alpha   90.00
_cell.angle_beta   90.00
_cell.angle_gamma   90.00
#
_symmetry.space_group_name_H-M   'P 1'
#
loop_
_entity.id
_entity.type
_entity.pdbx_description
1 polymer ?
#
loop_
_entity_poly.entity_id
_entity_poly.type
_entity_poly.pdbx_seq_one_letter_code
_entity_poly.pdbx_strand_id
1 'polypeptide(L)'
;MKRSVWPLVYEDLDRGRVVCTPELFGDVVLARRDVSASYHLCVTHDDAMQGVTLVARGEDLRPATDLHRLLQALMGWRTPTYVFHPLLCDAQGRRLSKRDGAASVREMRAAGMTPEAVRAMAVFAGCST
;
A
#
# COMPACT_ATOMS: atom_id res chain seq x y z
N MET A 1 -26.42 -17.61 4.49
CA MET A 1 -25.80 -16.27 4.34
C MET A 1 -25.29 -15.84 5.71
N LYS A 2 -24.01 -16.06 6.02
CA LYS A 2 -23.48 -15.83 7.38
C LYS A 2 -23.37 -14.32 7.66
N ARG A 3 -23.68 -13.98 8.91
CA ARG A 3 -23.97 -12.66 9.45
C ARG A 3 -22.82 -11.67 9.25
N SER A 4 -23.20 -10.44 8.97
CA SER A 4 -22.39 -9.25 8.78
C SER A 4 -21.44 -9.01 9.95
N VAL A 5 -20.12 -9.07 9.70
CA VAL A 5 -19.04 -8.84 10.70
C VAL A 5 -18.71 -7.34 10.75
N TRP A 6 -19.74 -6.50 10.91
CA TRP A 6 -19.56 -5.05 11.03
C TRP A 6 -19.37 -4.66 12.50
N PRO A 7 -18.49 -3.69 12.81
CA PRO A 7 -17.65 -2.95 11.87
C PRO A 7 -16.49 -3.79 11.31
N LEU A 8 -16.11 -3.54 10.06
CA LEU A 8 -14.91 -4.13 9.48
C LEU A 8 -13.67 -3.54 10.15
N VAL A 9 -12.68 -4.39 10.37
CA VAL A 9 -11.41 -4.03 11.03
C VAL A 9 -10.22 -4.66 10.33
N TYR A 10 -9.07 -4.01 10.37
CA TYR A 10 -7.77 -4.60 10.04
C TYR A 10 -6.75 -4.34 11.14
N GLU A 11 -5.67 -5.13 11.15
CA GLU A 11 -4.55 -4.94 12.06
C GLU A 11 -3.45 -4.14 11.36
N ASP A 12 -3.05 -3.04 12.00
CA ASP A 12 -1.91 -2.20 11.64
C ASP A 12 -0.81 -2.40 12.68
N LEU A 13 0.42 -2.71 12.26
CA LEU A 13 1.53 -2.90 13.20
C LEU A 13 1.85 -1.66 14.03
N ASP A 14 1.60 -0.46 13.51
CA ASP A 14 1.91 0.79 14.19
C ASP A 14 0.73 1.32 15.02
N ARG A 15 -0.51 1.06 14.57
CA ARG A 15 -1.74 1.61 15.17
C ARG A 15 -2.61 0.57 15.88
N GLY A 16 -2.26 -0.71 15.81
CA GLY A 16 -3.08 -1.82 16.28
C GLY A 16 -4.35 -2.00 15.44
N ARG A 17 -5.46 -2.30 16.09
CA ARG A 17 -6.73 -2.59 15.42
C ARG A 17 -7.39 -1.30 14.93
N VAL A 18 -7.59 -1.19 13.61
CA VAL A 18 -8.21 -0.02 12.95
C VAL A 18 -9.59 -0.40 12.41
N VAL A 19 -10.59 0.46 12.66
CA VAL A 19 -11.94 0.34 12.09
C VAL A 19 -11.98 0.93 10.69
N CYS A 20 -12.55 0.20 9.74
CA CYS A 20 -12.70 0.65 8.36
C CYS A 20 -13.94 1.53 8.18
N THR A 21 -13.81 2.48 7.24
CA THR A 21 -14.90 3.30 6.71
C THR A 21 -14.97 3.21 5.17
N PRO A 22 -15.27 2.03 4.59
CA PRO A 22 -15.24 1.83 3.13
C PRO A 22 -16.21 2.73 2.36
N GLU A 23 -17.29 3.17 3.01
CA GLU A 23 -18.30 4.07 2.46
C GLU A 23 -17.74 5.40 1.96
N LEU A 24 -16.58 5.85 2.47
CA LEU A 24 -15.90 7.05 2.00
C LEU A 24 -15.44 6.96 0.54
N PHE A 25 -15.32 5.75 -0.01
CA PHE A 25 -14.95 5.51 -1.41
C PHE A 25 -16.14 5.53 -2.38
N GLY A 26 -17.38 5.48 -1.88
CA GLY A 26 -18.58 5.34 -2.70
C GLY A 26 -18.53 4.11 -3.61
N ASP A 27 -19.07 4.25 -4.82
CA ASP A 27 -19.10 3.16 -5.82
C ASP A 27 -17.77 3.07 -6.57
N VAL A 28 -16.94 2.13 -6.13
CA VAL A 28 -15.64 1.88 -6.76
C VAL A 28 -15.80 1.02 -7.99
N VAL A 29 -15.25 1.48 -9.10
CA VAL A 29 -15.22 0.71 -10.33
C VAL A 29 -14.23 -0.46 -10.21
N LEU A 30 -14.75 -1.69 -10.20
CA LEU A 30 -13.92 -2.90 -10.09
C LEU A 30 -13.40 -3.41 -11.44
N ALA A 31 -14.08 -3.11 -12.54
CA ALA A 31 -13.69 -3.47 -13.90
C ALA A 31 -14.32 -2.49 -14.90
N ARG A 32 -13.66 -2.29 -16.04
CA ARG A 32 -14.18 -1.53 -17.19
C ARG A 32 -13.99 -2.36 -18.46
N ARG A 33 -14.71 -2.01 -19.53
CA ARG A 33 -14.57 -2.68 -20.83
C ARG A 33 -13.11 -2.76 -21.29
N ASP A 34 -12.35 -1.69 -21.08
CA ASP A 34 -10.98 -1.55 -21.59
C ASP A 34 -9.91 -1.94 -20.55
N VAL A 35 -10.32 -2.18 -19.30
CA VAL A 35 -9.45 -2.54 -18.17
C VAL A 35 -10.14 -3.63 -17.36
N SER A 36 -9.69 -4.87 -17.56
CA SER A 36 -10.37 -6.07 -17.06
C SER A 36 -10.56 -6.11 -15.54
N ALA A 37 -9.68 -5.46 -14.77
CA ALA A 37 -9.82 -5.37 -13.31
C ALA A 37 -9.12 -4.12 -12.76
N SER A 38 -9.70 -3.54 -11.72
CA SER A 38 -9.14 -2.42 -10.97
C SER A 38 -7.96 -2.87 -10.12
N TYR A 39 -7.06 -1.94 -9.82
CA TYR A 39 -5.96 -2.17 -8.88
C TYR A 39 -6.46 -2.74 -7.55
N HIS A 40 -7.56 -2.21 -7.00
CA HIS A 40 -8.09 -2.64 -5.70
C HIS A 40 -8.52 -4.11 -5.70
N LEU A 41 -9.11 -4.58 -6.80
CA LEU A 41 -9.49 -5.97 -6.96
C LEU A 41 -8.27 -6.87 -7.17
N CYS A 42 -7.36 -6.50 -8.08
CA CYS A 42 -6.18 -7.31 -8.38
C CYS A 42 -5.30 -7.52 -7.14
N VAL A 43 -4.95 -6.43 -6.44
CA VAL A 43 -4.01 -6.52 -5.31
C VAL A 43 -4.56 -7.42 -4.19
N THR A 44 -5.86 -7.30 -3.87
CA THR A 44 -6.47 -8.09 -2.81
C THR A 44 -6.67 -9.55 -3.20
N HIS A 45 -6.98 -9.80 -4.47
CA HIS A 45 -7.05 -11.15 -5.03
C HIS A 45 -5.69 -11.84 -5.01
N ASP A 46 -4.66 -11.17 -5.53
CA ASP A 46 -3.33 -11.75 -5.70
C ASP A 46 -2.66 -12.00 -4.34
N ASP A 47 -2.80 -11.06 -3.39
CA ASP A 47 -2.35 -11.25 -2.00
C ASP A 47 -2.98 -12.51 -1.39
N ALA A 48 -4.29 -12.72 -1.60
CA ALA A 48 -5.00 -13.88 -1.08
C ALA A 48 -4.53 -15.19 -1.73
N MET A 49 -4.33 -15.19 -3.05
CA MET A 49 -3.87 -16.37 -3.80
C MET A 49 -2.42 -16.73 -3.50
N GLN A 50 -1.58 -15.74 -3.22
CA GLN A 50 -0.17 -15.92 -2.88
C GLN A 50 0.05 -16.20 -1.38
N GLY A 51 -1.00 -16.10 -0.56
CA GLY A 51 -0.91 -16.35 0.89
C GLY A 51 -0.16 -15.25 1.64
N VAL A 52 -0.21 -14.01 1.14
CA VAL A 52 0.40 -12.85 1.80
C VAL A 52 -0.21 -12.64 3.19
N THR A 53 0.65 -12.47 4.19
CA THR A 53 0.25 -12.33 5.59
C THR A 53 0.58 -10.96 6.19
N LEU A 54 1.55 -10.25 5.61
CA LEU A 54 1.96 -8.90 5.97
C LEU A 54 2.12 -8.08 4.68
N VAL A 55 1.40 -6.96 4.61
CA VAL A 55 1.49 -6.00 3.51
C VAL A 55 2.23 -4.76 4.01
N ALA A 56 3.47 -4.57 3.54
CA ALA A 56 4.26 -3.37 3.75
C ALA A 56 4.14 -2.44 2.53
N ARG A 57 3.62 -1.22 2.73
CA ARG A 57 3.39 -0.27 1.63
C ARG A 57 3.50 1.19 2.10
N GLY A 58 3.45 2.14 1.17
CA GLY A 58 3.53 3.56 1.50
C GLY A 58 2.31 4.06 2.28
N GLU A 59 2.54 5.04 3.16
CA GLU A 59 1.50 5.75 3.94
C GLU A 59 0.38 6.34 3.06
N ASP A 60 0.69 6.70 1.81
CA ASP A 60 -0.29 7.22 0.84
C ASP A 60 -1.37 6.18 0.46
N LEU A 61 -1.08 4.89 0.59
CA LEU A 61 -2.02 3.81 0.31
C LEU A 61 -2.87 3.42 1.54
N ARG A 62 -2.64 4.05 2.70
CA ARG A 62 -3.41 3.77 3.92
C ARG A 62 -4.92 3.92 3.75
N PRO A 63 -5.46 5.00 3.15
CA PRO A 63 -6.91 5.12 2.98
C PRO A 63 -7.51 3.97 2.16
N ALA A 64 -6.79 3.47 1.16
CA ALA A 64 -7.27 2.37 0.30
C ALA A 64 -7.46 1.04 1.06
N THR A 65 -6.89 0.92 2.26
CA THR A 65 -7.03 -0.28 3.12
C THR A 65 -8.48 -0.53 3.50
N ASP A 66 -9.28 0.51 3.70
CA ASP A 66 -10.70 0.37 4.07
C ASP A 66 -11.47 -0.37 2.97
N LEU A 67 -11.26 0.05 1.73
CA LEU A 67 -11.82 -0.58 0.55
C LEU A 67 -11.26 -1.99 0.33
N HIS A 68 -9.94 -2.18 0.48
CA HIS A 68 -9.32 -3.50 0.35
C HIS A 68 -9.87 -4.49 1.37
N ARG A 69 -10.09 -4.03 2.61
CA ARG A 69 -10.66 -4.83 3.68
C ARG A 69 -12.11 -5.20 3.40
N LEU A 70 -12.90 -4.29 2.82
CA LEU A 70 -14.24 -4.58 2.33
C LEU A 70 -14.23 -5.69 1.26
N LEU A 71 -13.39 -5.56 0.24
CA LEU A 71 -13.26 -6.57 -0.82
C LEU A 71 -12.88 -7.94 -0.26
N GLN A 72 -11.90 -8.00 0.64
CA GLN A 72 -11.51 -9.24 1.31
C GLN A 72 -12.68 -9.88 2.08
N ALA A 73 -13.48 -9.08 2.80
CA ALA A 73 -14.66 -9.57 3.51
C ALA A 73 -15.71 -10.14 2.55
N LEU A 74 -16.02 -9.42 1.47
CA LEU A 74 -17.02 -9.82 0.48
C LEU A 74 -16.62 -11.10 -0.25
N MET A 75 -15.34 -11.23 -0.57
CA MET A 75 -14.80 -12.38 -1.31
C MET A 75 -14.43 -13.56 -0.40
N GLY A 76 -14.50 -13.39 0.93
CA GLY A 76 -14.11 -14.41 1.90
C GLY A 76 -12.60 -14.65 1.94
N TRP A 77 -11.79 -13.68 1.50
CA TRP A 77 -10.34 -13.77 1.55
C TRP A 77 -9.79 -13.47 2.94
N ARG A 78 -8.61 -14.02 3.23
CA ARG A 78 -7.88 -13.71 4.46
C ARG A 78 -7.46 -12.25 4.46
N THR A 79 -7.60 -11.59 5.60
CA THR A 79 -7.07 -10.25 5.83
C THR A 79 -5.62 -10.35 6.34
N PRO A 80 -4.64 -9.73 5.67
CA PRO A 80 -3.28 -9.64 6.17
C PRO A 80 -3.16 -8.56 7.26
N THR A 81 -2.04 -8.56 7.96
CA THR A 81 -1.61 -7.40 8.76
C THR A 81 -0.98 -6.35 7.84
N TYR A 82 -1.10 -5.08 8.20
CA TYR A 82 -0.57 -3.97 7.43
C TYR A 82 0.51 -3.22 8.20
N VAL A 83 1.51 -2.71 7.49
CA VAL A 83 2.46 -1.72 7.99
C VAL A 83 2.69 -0.67 6.91
N PHE A 84 2.79 0.58 7.32
CA PHE A 84 2.85 1.70 6.38
C PHE A 84 4.11 2.50 6.60
N HIS A 85 5.00 2.47 5.62
CA HIS A 85 6.24 3.23 5.69
C HIS A 85 6.00 4.68 5.21
N PRO A 86 6.74 5.66 5.74
CA PRO A 86 6.65 7.03 5.27
C PRO A 86 7.10 7.14 3.80
N LEU A 87 6.73 8.25 3.16
CA LEU A 87 7.16 8.52 1.79
C LEU A 87 8.57 9.12 1.81
N LEU A 88 9.37 8.79 0.80
CA LEU A 88 10.70 9.40 0.65
C LEU A 88 10.55 10.87 0.28
N CYS A 89 11.33 11.71 0.97
CA CYS A 89 11.38 13.15 0.74
C CYS A 89 12.80 13.58 0.36
N ASP A 90 12.90 14.72 -0.33
CA ASP A 90 14.17 15.39 -0.56
C ASP A 90 14.69 16.11 0.70
N ALA A 91 15.85 16.75 0.59
CA ALA A 91 16.47 17.50 1.69
C ALA A 91 15.62 18.68 2.19
N GLN A 92 14.62 19.13 1.43
CA GLN A 92 13.68 20.19 1.78
C GLN A 92 12.35 19.63 2.31
N GLY A 93 12.24 18.31 2.51
CA GLY A 93 11.05 17.64 3.01
C GLY A 93 9.94 17.46 1.96
N ARG A 94 10.21 17.76 0.68
CA ARG A 94 9.24 17.57 -0.40
C ARG A 94 9.24 16.12 -0.84
N ARG A 95 8.05 15.54 -1.01
CA ARG A 95 7.90 14.16 -1.48
C ARG A 95 8.63 13.97 -2.81
N LEU A 96 9.51 12.98 -2.88
CA LEU A 96 10.14 12.60 -4.14
C LEU A 96 9.07 12.06 -5.09
N SER A 97 8.93 12.69 -6.25
CA SER A 97 8.06 12.21 -7.31
C SER A 97 8.75 12.36 -8.66
N LYS A 98 8.41 11.47 -9.59
CA LYS A 98 8.93 11.55 -10.98
C LYS A 98 8.57 12.87 -11.66
N ARG A 99 7.48 13.53 -11.24
CA ARG A 99 7.05 14.81 -11.81
C ARG A 99 7.93 15.98 -11.36
N ASP A 100 8.56 15.85 -10.19
CA ASP A 100 9.39 16.91 -9.58
C ASP A 100 10.88 16.78 -9.96
N GLY A 101 11.19 15.97 -10.99
CA GLY A 101 12.55 15.76 -11.46
C GLY A 101 13.42 14.91 -10.53
N ALA A 102 12.80 14.15 -9.60
CA ALA A 102 13.54 13.23 -8.75
C ALA A 102 14.22 12.15 -9.61
N ALA A 103 15.54 11.99 -9.44
CA ALA A 103 16.31 11.01 -10.17
C ALA A 103 15.78 9.59 -9.93
N SER A 104 15.59 8.85 -11.00
CA SER A 104 15.24 7.43 -10.96
C SER A 104 16.43 6.58 -10.54
N VAL A 105 16.16 5.38 -10.03
CA VAL A 105 17.21 4.38 -9.71
C VAL A 105 18.09 4.06 -10.94
N ARG A 106 17.51 4.14 -12.16
CA ARG A 106 18.24 3.96 -13.41
C ARG A 106 19.23 5.10 -13.66
N GLU A 107 18.81 6.34 -13.48
CA GLU A 107 19.66 7.52 -13.65
C GLU A 107 20.77 7.56 -12.60
N MET A 108 20.45 7.24 -11.34
CA MET A 108 21.44 7.11 -10.26
C MET A 108 22.51 6.06 -10.59
N ARG A 109 22.10 4.90 -11.12
CA ARG A 109 23.03 3.87 -11.59
C ARG A 109 23.89 4.37 -12.75
N ALA A 110 23.31 5.06 -13.72
CA ALA A 110 24.04 5.62 -14.85
C ALA A 110 25.04 6.71 -14.42
N ALA A 111 24.75 7.43 -13.35
CA ALA A 111 25.64 8.40 -12.72
C ALA A 111 26.76 7.77 -11.86
N GLY A 112 26.87 6.43 -11.83
CA GLY A 112 27.93 5.72 -11.10
C GLY A 112 27.67 5.52 -9.61
N MET A 113 26.45 5.77 -9.12
CA MET A 113 26.12 5.51 -7.72
C MET A 113 26.09 4.01 -7.43
N THR A 114 26.67 3.61 -6.30
CA THR A 114 26.63 2.22 -5.85
C THR A 114 25.25 1.86 -5.29
N PRO A 115 24.82 0.59 -5.37
CA PRO A 115 23.59 0.13 -4.73
C PRO A 115 23.52 0.46 -3.23
N GLU A 116 24.65 0.41 -2.53
CA GLU A 116 24.77 0.74 -1.11
C GLU A 116 24.44 2.22 -0.86
N ALA A 117 24.99 3.12 -1.68
CA ALA A 117 24.72 4.55 -1.58
C ALA A 117 23.24 4.87 -1.86
N VAL A 118 22.65 4.24 -2.88
CA VAL A 118 21.22 4.41 -3.19
C VAL A 118 20.33 3.89 -2.05
N ARG A 119 20.66 2.73 -1.45
CA ARG A 119 19.92 2.21 -0.30
C ARG A 119 20.04 3.12 0.92
N ALA A 120 21.23 3.64 1.23
CA ALA A 120 21.45 4.56 2.36
C ALA A 120 20.58 5.82 2.25
N MET A 121 20.33 6.31 1.03
CA MET A 121 19.42 7.44 0.78
C MET A 121 17.93 7.09 0.94
N ALA A 122 17.57 5.81 0.92
CA ALA A 122 16.19 5.33 1.02
C ALA A 122 15.84 4.78 2.42
N VAL A 123 16.73 4.93 3.41
CA VAL A 123 16.47 4.54 4.79
C VAL A 123 15.62 5.61 5.49
N PHE A 124 14.52 5.18 6.11
CA PHE A 124 13.70 6.05 6.95
C PHE A 124 14.34 6.20 8.34
N ALA A 125 14.27 7.40 8.92
CA ALA A 125 14.64 7.61 10.32
C ALA A 125 13.78 6.70 11.21
N GLY A 126 14.40 5.70 11.85
CA GLY A 126 13.72 4.72 12.69
C GLY A 126 13.89 3.25 12.27
N CYS A 127 14.35 2.96 11.04
CA CYS A 127 14.78 1.61 10.68
C CYS A 127 16.19 1.36 11.26
N SER A 128 16.26 0.64 12.38
CA SER A 128 17.54 0.11 12.87
C SER A 128 18.07 -0.91 11.86
N THR A 129 19.26 -0.67 11.31
CA THR A 129 20.04 -1.62 10.51
C THR A 129 20.44 -2.85 11.31
#